data_AF-A0A365Y6S1-F1
#
_entry.id   AF-A0A365Y6S1-F1
#
_cell.length_a   1.000
_cell.length_b   1.000
_cell.length_c   1.000
_cell.angle_alpha   90.00
_cell.angle_beta   90.00
_cell.angle_gamma   90.00
#
_symmetry.space_group_name_H-M   'P 1'
#
loop_
_entity.id
_entity.type
_entity.pdbx_description
1 polymer ?
#
loop_
_entity_poly.entity_id
_entity_poly.type
_entity_poly.pdbx_seq_one_letter_code
_entity_poly.pdbx_strand_id
1 'polypeptide(L)'
;MNNLILLIGNDINNISSGQSWKDLLQDIITFCHTGDCVELDDKKPFPLLYEEVFLTAIKREKMRERELKAFIAIKAAEIKSNGIHEAIRALKPAHILTTNYEFTLEGRTPFENTSLINEKFYSIFRKYTMDDIHYWHIHGDCLNPMSINLGFEHYGGQLQLMRNYVVSGTFYSNKEVPKASLLRRIHAKQVYFHSWIDFFFTRDIHIFGLSLDFVETDLWWLLTYRARQKFHHKNIPVPNTIYYYIPEELKAACKFKLDLLSANDIRVVSLPGKDKRAYYNTIIQRIEKMKS
;
A
#
# COMPACT_ATOMS: atom_id res chain seq x y z
N MET A 1 -18.29 -15.37 -9.82
CA MET A 1 -17.24 -15.13 -8.80
C MET A 1 -17.00 -13.63 -8.73
N ASN A 2 -17.00 -13.05 -7.54
CA ASN A 2 -16.68 -11.63 -7.37
C ASN A 2 -15.21 -11.42 -7.73
N ASN A 3 -14.89 -10.43 -8.58
CA ASN A 3 -13.53 -10.10 -9.01
C ASN A 3 -13.09 -8.72 -8.51
N LEU A 4 -13.83 -8.11 -7.59
CA LEU A 4 -13.54 -6.77 -7.08
C LEU A 4 -12.18 -6.75 -6.35
N ILE A 5 -11.34 -5.80 -6.73
CA ILE A 5 -10.04 -5.54 -6.11
C ILE A 5 -10.00 -4.09 -5.63
N LEU A 6 -9.68 -3.92 -4.35
CA LEU A 6 -9.55 -2.61 -3.71
C LEU A 6 -8.08 -2.40 -3.32
N LEU A 7 -7.56 -1.18 -3.46
CA LEU A 7 -6.31 -0.74 -2.84
C LEU A 7 -6.64 0.40 -1.88
N ILE A 8 -6.39 0.17 -0.60
CA ILE A 8 -6.87 1.02 0.47
C ILE A 8 -5.67 1.56 1.26
N GLY A 9 -5.65 2.87 1.50
CA GLY A 9 -4.64 3.50 2.34
C GLY A 9 -5.19 3.96 3.69
N ASN A 10 -4.31 4.55 4.50
CA ASN A 10 -4.59 4.82 5.91
C ASN A 10 -5.61 5.94 6.16
N ASP A 11 -5.99 6.74 5.17
CA ASP A 11 -6.89 7.87 5.44
C ASP A 11 -8.29 7.44 5.92
N ILE A 12 -8.71 6.20 5.65
CA ILE A 12 -9.95 5.65 6.21
C ILE A 12 -9.92 5.51 7.74
N ASN A 13 -8.73 5.44 8.35
CA ASN A 13 -8.56 5.37 9.81
C ASN A 13 -8.83 6.73 10.47
N ASN A 14 -8.61 7.82 9.74
CA ASN A 14 -8.79 9.20 10.22
C ASN A 14 -10.27 9.63 10.34
N ILE A 15 -11.23 8.70 10.21
CA ILE A 15 -12.67 8.95 10.46
C ILE A 15 -12.97 8.92 11.95
N SER A 16 -12.28 8.06 12.68
CA SER A 16 -12.34 8.02 14.14
C SER A 16 -11.25 8.92 14.70
N SER A 17 -11.51 9.54 15.85
CA SER A 17 -10.46 10.22 16.62
C SER A 17 -9.41 9.19 17.04
N GLY A 18 -8.22 9.26 16.43
CA GLY A 18 -7.06 8.41 16.72
C GLY A 18 -5.76 9.21 16.63
N GLN A 19 -4.63 8.56 16.90
CA GLN A 19 -3.31 9.18 16.72
C GLN A 19 -3.15 9.60 15.26
N SER A 20 -2.85 10.89 15.04
CA SER A 20 -2.43 11.37 13.73
C SER A 20 -1.03 10.86 13.41
N TRP A 21 -0.67 10.79 12.14
CA TRP A 21 0.71 10.46 11.71
C TRP A 21 1.75 11.42 12.30
N LYS A 22 1.36 12.66 12.61
CA LYS A 22 2.20 13.63 13.30
C LYS A 22 2.47 13.22 14.76
N ASP A 23 1.47 12.66 15.42
CA ASP A 23 1.61 12.14 16.78
C ASP A 23 2.54 10.91 16.79
N LEU A 24 2.43 10.03 15.79
CA LEU A 24 3.35 8.90 15.64
C LEU A 24 4.80 9.36 15.42
N LEU A 25 5.02 10.39 14.61
CA LEU A 25 6.35 10.98 14.41
C LEU A 25 6.93 11.53 15.71
N GLN A 26 6.11 12.25 16.48
CA GLN A 26 6.51 12.77 17.78
C GLN A 26 6.86 11.63 18.75
N ASP A 27 6.03 10.59 18.78
CA ASP A 27 6.25 9.37 19.57
C ASP A 27 7.54 8.64 19.18
N ILE A 28 7.85 8.56 17.88
CA ILE A 28 9.10 7.99 17.36
C ILE A 28 10.30 8.82 17.81
N ILE A 29 10.25 10.16 17.69
CA ILE A 29 11.33 11.04 18.12
C ILE A 29 11.58 10.92 19.61
N THR A 30 10.51 10.88 20.41
CA THR A 30 10.57 10.70 21.85
C THR A 30 11.13 9.32 22.20
N PHE A 31 10.67 8.25 21.56
CA PHE A 31 11.18 6.89 21.77
C PHE A 31 12.66 6.76 21.42
N CYS A 32 13.11 7.45 20.38
CA CYS A 32 14.50 7.46 19.94
C CYS A 32 15.40 8.46 20.69
N HIS A 33 14.85 9.24 21.62
CA HIS A 33 15.54 10.33 22.31
C HIS A 33 16.30 11.29 21.35
N THR A 34 15.64 11.69 20.27
CA THR A 34 16.23 12.54 19.21
C THR A 34 15.66 13.95 19.13
N GLY A 35 14.77 14.33 20.06
CA GLY A 35 14.02 15.59 20.00
C GLY A 35 14.88 16.86 20.16
N ASP A 36 16.10 16.74 20.67
CA ASP A 36 17.08 17.82 20.75
C ASP A 36 17.88 18.00 19.45
N CYS A 37 17.73 17.10 18.47
CA CYS A 37 18.57 17.04 17.27
C CYS A 37 17.82 16.95 15.96
N VAL A 38 16.63 16.35 15.97
CA VAL A 38 15.82 16.19 14.76
C VAL A 38 14.68 17.17 14.81
N GLU A 39 14.73 18.15 13.91
CA GLU A 39 13.62 19.07 13.68
C GLU A 39 12.59 18.44 12.74
N LEU A 40 11.32 18.48 13.15
CA LEU A 40 10.17 18.15 12.32
C LEU A 40 9.83 19.35 11.42
N ASP A 41 9.99 19.19 10.10
CA ASP A 41 9.61 20.18 9.09
C ASP A 41 8.96 19.46 7.89
N ASP A 42 7.84 20.00 7.38
CA ASP A 42 7.09 19.44 6.26
C ASP A 42 7.90 19.37 4.94
N LYS A 43 9.02 20.11 4.85
CA LYS A 43 9.97 20.04 3.73
C LYS A 43 10.82 18.77 3.77
N LYS A 44 10.93 18.09 4.90
CA LYS A 44 11.64 16.80 5.00
C LYS A 44 10.67 15.69 4.56
N PRO A 45 10.95 14.99 3.44
CA PRO A 45 10.12 13.89 3.03
C PRO A 45 10.15 12.81 4.10
N PHE A 46 8.99 12.29 4.47
CA PHE A 46 8.85 11.35 5.58
C PHE A 46 9.87 10.19 5.55
N PRO A 47 10.12 9.52 4.41
CA PRO A 47 11.08 8.41 4.41
C PRO A 47 12.50 8.83 4.77
N LEU A 48 12.92 10.06 4.42
CA LEU A 48 14.23 10.59 4.80
C LEU A 48 14.26 11.07 6.24
N LEU A 49 13.15 11.61 6.75
CA LEU A 49 13.03 11.96 8.17
C LEU A 49 13.12 10.70 9.05
N TYR A 50 12.51 9.58 8.63
CA TYR A 50 12.69 8.29 9.28
C TYR A 50 14.17 7.89 9.34
N GLU A 51 14.92 8.01 8.22
CA GLU A 51 16.35 7.71 8.21
C GLU A 51 17.14 8.66 9.14
N GLU A 52 16.80 9.95 9.16
CA GLU A 52 17.43 10.95 10.04
C GLU A 52 17.27 10.59 11.51
N VAL A 53 16.03 10.28 11.94
CA VAL A 53 15.75 9.85 13.32
C VAL A 53 16.52 8.59 13.66
N PHE A 54 16.41 7.56 12.81
CA PHE A 54 17.00 6.26 13.08
C PHE A 54 18.53 6.32 13.13
N LEU A 55 19.18 6.95 12.15
CA LEU A 55 20.64 7.08 12.09
C LEU A 55 21.18 7.95 13.24
N THR A 56 20.42 8.95 13.69
CA THR A 56 20.78 9.75 14.87
C THR A 56 20.71 8.90 16.14
N ALA A 57 19.64 8.12 16.31
CA ALA A 57 19.46 7.23 17.45
C ALA A 57 20.54 6.14 17.53
N ILE A 58 20.91 5.51 16.40
CA ILE A 58 21.98 4.50 16.37
C ILE A 58 23.31 5.10 16.84
N LYS A 59 23.67 6.29 16.33
CA LYS A 59 24.96 6.93 16.66
C LYS A 59 25.09 7.27 18.14
N ARG A 60 23.98 7.63 18.80
CA ARG A 60 23.95 8.04 20.20
C ARG A 60 23.71 6.90 21.16
N GLU A 61 22.70 6.08 20.89
CA GLU A 61 22.15 5.10 21.83
C GLU A 61 22.42 3.65 21.43
N LYS A 62 23.06 3.41 20.28
CA LYS A 62 23.25 2.05 19.71
C LYS A 62 21.94 1.27 19.55
N MET A 63 20.83 1.98 19.34
CA MET A 63 19.51 1.38 19.08
C MET A 63 19.55 0.50 17.84
N ARG A 64 18.88 -0.65 17.87
CA ARG A 64 18.71 -1.50 16.69
C ARG A 64 17.40 -1.15 16.00
N GLU A 65 17.38 -1.22 14.67
CA GLU A 65 16.17 -0.90 13.90
C GLU A 65 14.95 -1.74 14.32
N ARG A 66 15.19 -3.00 14.68
CA ARG A 66 14.16 -3.91 15.17
C ARG A 66 13.38 -3.34 16.36
N GLU A 67 14.03 -2.56 17.22
CA GLU A 67 13.39 -1.96 18.40
C GLU A 67 12.46 -0.83 17.99
N LEU A 68 12.92 0.06 17.10
CA LEU A 68 12.10 1.11 16.51
C LEU A 68 10.92 0.54 15.72
N LYS A 69 11.16 -0.45 14.86
CA LYS A 69 10.10 -1.13 14.10
C LYS A 69 9.07 -1.79 15.01
N ALA A 70 9.52 -2.44 16.09
CA ALA A 70 8.62 -3.07 17.06
C ALA A 70 7.74 -2.03 17.77
N PHE A 71 8.31 -0.89 18.15
CA PHE A 71 7.57 0.23 18.72
C PHE A 71 6.48 0.74 17.76
N ILE A 72 6.85 0.99 16.49
CA ILE A 72 5.91 1.43 15.46
C ILE A 72 4.81 0.40 15.23
N ALA A 73 5.14 -0.89 15.22
CA ALA A 73 4.17 -1.96 15.08
C ALA A 73 3.14 -1.97 16.22
N ILE A 74 3.57 -1.75 17.47
CA ILE A 74 2.68 -1.64 18.62
C ILE A 74 1.72 -0.46 18.44
N LYS A 75 2.24 0.71 18.06
CA LYS A 75 1.41 1.91 17.81
C LYS A 75 0.40 1.70 16.68
N ALA A 76 0.82 1.08 15.58
CA ALA A 76 -0.10 0.74 14.49
C ALA A 76 -1.20 -0.23 14.96
N ALA A 77 -0.89 -1.23 15.78
CA ALA A 77 -1.86 -2.18 16.31
C ALA A 77 -2.92 -1.54 17.24
N GLU A 78 -2.69 -0.33 17.75
CA GLU A 78 -3.66 0.40 18.57
C GLU A 78 -4.80 1.01 17.75
N ILE A 79 -4.61 1.17 16.43
CA ILE A 79 -5.61 1.74 15.51
C ILE A 79 -6.91 0.94 15.56
N LYS A 80 -8.03 1.64 15.68
CA LYS A 80 -9.36 1.03 15.84
C LYS A 80 -10.16 1.06 14.56
N SER A 81 -10.88 -0.04 14.32
CA SER A 81 -11.86 -0.16 13.24
C SER A 81 -12.97 0.88 13.40
N ASN A 82 -13.64 1.17 12.29
CA ASN A 82 -14.81 2.04 12.21
C ASN A 82 -15.78 1.50 11.14
N GLY A 83 -16.99 2.05 11.05
CA GLY A 83 -18.03 1.54 10.14
C GLY A 83 -17.67 1.50 8.65
N ILE A 84 -16.66 2.25 8.19
CA ILE A 84 -16.19 2.14 6.79
C ILE A 84 -15.47 0.81 6.55
N HIS A 85 -14.71 0.30 7.53
CA HIS A 85 -14.05 -1.00 7.42
C HIS A 85 -15.08 -2.13 7.26
N GLU A 86 -16.16 -2.08 8.05
CA GLU A 86 -17.27 -3.02 7.96
C GLU A 86 -17.97 -2.93 6.61
N ALA A 87 -18.25 -1.71 6.13
CA ALA A 87 -18.88 -1.49 4.83
C ALA A 87 -17.99 -1.97 3.66
N ILE A 88 -16.67 -1.81 3.76
CA ILE A 88 -15.70 -2.37 2.79
C ILE A 88 -15.79 -3.90 2.76
N ARG A 89 -15.78 -4.56 3.93
CA ARG A 89 -15.93 -6.03 4.00
C ARG A 89 -17.29 -6.50 3.48
N ALA A 90 -18.36 -5.73 3.70
CA ALA A 90 -19.69 -6.05 3.21
C ALA A 90 -19.77 -6.07 1.67
N LEU A 91 -18.89 -5.36 0.96
CA LEU A 91 -18.72 -5.50 -0.49
C LEU A 91 -18.19 -6.88 -0.91
N LYS A 92 -17.70 -7.71 0.04
CA LYS A 92 -17.10 -9.03 -0.19
C LYS A 92 -16.04 -9.06 -1.30
N PRO A 93 -15.11 -8.09 -1.40
CA PRO A 93 -14.11 -8.06 -2.48
C PRO A 93 -13.30 -9.34 -2.53
N ALA A 94 -12.81 -9.74 -3.71
CA ALA A 94 -11.91 -10.89 -3.81
C ALA A 94 -10.54 -10.57 -3.19
N HIS A 95 -10.08 -9.34 -3.40
CA HIS A 95 -8.78 -8.88 -2.91
C HIS A 95 -8.88 -7.47 -2.33
N ILE A 96 -8.24 -7.26 -1.18
CA ILE A 96 -7.94 -5.95 -0.61
C ILE A 96 -6.42 -5.85 -0.54
N LEU A 97 -5.85 -4.85 -1.20
CA LEU A 97 -4.46 -4.46 -1.06
C LEU A 97 -4.44 -3.27 -0.11
N THR A 98 -3.46 -3.20 0.78
CA THR A 98 -3.36 -2.10 1.73
C THR A 98 -1.92 -1.73 2.04
N THR A 99 -1.68 -0.43 2.20
CA THR A 99 -0.43 0.12 2.74
C THR A 99 -0.46 0.23 4.26
N ASN A 100 -1.59 -0.12 4.88
CA ASN A 100 -1.78 -0.08 6.32
C ASN A 100 -1.08 -1.27 6.99
N TYR A 101 -0.63 -1.07 8.23
CA TYR A 101 0.09 -2.09 8.98
C TYR A 101 -0.81 -2.88 9.94
N GLU A 102 -1.91 -2.27 10.37
CA GLU A 102 -2.91 -2.86 11.26
C GLU A 102 -3.93 -3.72 10.51
N PHE A 103 -4.70 -4.51 11.26
CA PHE A 103 -5.66 -5.48 10.72
C PHE A 103 -7.14 -5.05 10.80
N THR A 104 -7.41 -3.74 10.72
CA THR A 104 -8.78 -3.20 10.83
C THR A 104 -9.64 -3.53 9.61
N LEU A 105 -9.03 -3.68 8.43
CA LEU A 105 -9.69 -4.06 7.17
C LEU A 105 -10.19 -5.50 7.22
N GLU A 106 -9.44 -6.39 7.84
CA GLU A 106 -9.73 -7.79 8.12
C GLU A 106 -10.81 -7.93 9.19
N GLY A 107 -10.90 -6.93 10.08
CA GLY A 107 -11.84 -6.89 11.21
C GLY A 107 -11.37 -7.68 12.44
N ARG A 108 -10.31 -8.48 12.30
CA ARG A 108 -9.61 -9.17 13.39
C ARG A 108 -8.19 -9.49 12.95
N THR A 109 -7.27 -9.60 13.91
CA THR A 109 -5.90 -10.05 13.65
C THR A 109 -5.93 -11.48 13.09
N PRO A 110 -5.22 -11.76 11.98
CA PRO A 110 -5.14 -13.10 11.42
C PRO A 110 -4.38 -14.05 12.34
N PHE A 111 -4.87 -15.28 12.47
CA PHE A 111 -4.21 -16.32 13.26
C PHE A 111 -3.05 -16.98 12.51
N GLU A 112 -3.14 -17.04 11.18
CA GLU A 112 -2.19 -17.75 10.34
C GLU A 112 -1.78 -16.90 9.14
N ASN A 113 -0.51 -17.01 8.74
CA ASN A 113 0.00 -16.40 7.53
C ASN A 113 -0.32 -17.31 6.33
N THR A 114 -1.11 -16.80 5.37
CA THR A 114 -1.53 -17.55 4.16
C THR A 114 -0.73 -17.17 2.91
N SER A 115 0.43 -16.55 3.10
CA SER A 115 1.31 -16.12 2.01
C SER A 115 1.97 -17.32 1.35
N LEU A 116 2.17 -17.22 0.03
CA LEU A 116 2.97 -18.21 -0.71
C LEU A 116 4.44 -18.23 -0.25
N ILE A 117 4.95 -17.06 0.12
CA ILE A 117 6.30 -16.86 0.63
C ILE A 117 6.22 -16.12 1.96
N ASN A 118 6.91 -16.65 2.96
CA ASN A 118 7.06 -15.95 4.24
C ASN A 118 8.19 -14.92 4.12
N GLU A 119 7.82 -13.70 3.75
CA GLU A 119 8.75 -12.60 3.54
C GLU A 119 9.10 -11.93 4.87
N LYS A 120 10.37 -11.53 5.03
CA LYS A 120 10.85 -10.88 6.27
C LYS A 120 10.80 -9.35 6.21
N PHE A 121 11.09 -8.77 5.05
CA PHE A 121 11.31 -7.33 4.89
C PHE A 121 10.37 -6.72 3.85
N TYR A 122 10.43 -7.20 2.62
CA TYR A 122 9.71 -6.61 1.49
C TYR A 122 8.50 -7.46 1.14
N SER A 123 7.36 -6.82 0.87
CA SER A 123 6.06 -7.48 0.80
C SER A 123 5.56 -7.52 -0.64
N ILE A 124 5.90 -8.58 -1.39
CA ILE A 124 5.35 -8.84 -2.74
C ILE A 124 4.45 -10.08 -2.78
N PHE A 125 4.50 -10.95 -1.78
CA PHE A 125 3.65 -12.14 -1.60
C PHE A 125 2.84 -12.14 -0.30
N ARG A 126 3.14 -11.23 0.63
CA ARG A 126 2.47 -11.12 1.93
C ARG A 126 0.95 -11.01 1.80
N LYS A 127 0.25 -12.02 2.32
CA LYS A 127 -1.19 -12.20 2.21
C LYS A 127 -1.82 -12.94 3.40
N TYR A 128 -2.96 -12.45 3.85
CA TYR A 128 -3.86 -13.13 4.77
C TYR A 128 -5.18 -13.44 4.06
N THR A 129 -5.75 -14.62 4.29
CA THR A 129 -7.02 -15.03 3.69
C THR A 129 -8.02 -15.23 4.80
N MET A 130 -9.09 -14.44 4.80
CA MET A 130 -10.10 -14.45 5.85
C MET A 130 -11.48 -14.24 5.24
N ASP A 131 -12.42 -15.12 5.60
CA ASP A 131 -13.81 -15.06 5.15
C ASP A 131 -13.91 -14.91 3.60
N ASP A 132 -13.12 -15.71 2.88
CA ASP A 132 -12.97 -15.73 1.41
C ASP A 132 -12.41 -14.45 0.76
N ILE A 133 -11.89 -13.51 1.55
CA ILE A 133 -11.21 -12.29 1.09
C ILE A 133 -9.70 -12.45 1.27
N HIS A 134 -8.94 -12.06 0.26
CA HIS A 134 -7.48 -12.01 0.32
C HIS A 134 -6.98 -10.60 0.62
N TYR A 135 -6.30 -10.43 1.74
CA TYR A 135 -5.73 -9.17 2.21
C TYR A 135 -4.22 -9.15 1.98
N TRP A 136 -3.75 -8.20 1.19
CA TRP A 136 -2.34 -8.03 0.83
C TRP A 136 -1.79 -6.78 1.52
N HIS A 137 -0.93 -6.96 2.52
CA HIS A 137 -0.24 -5.86 3.18
C HIS A 137 1.02 -5.51 2.38
N ILE A 138 0.87 -4.64 1.39
CA ILE A 138 1.90 -4.42 0.37
C ILE A 138 3.13 -3.67 0.92
N HIS A 139 2.97 -2.99 2.06
CA HIS A 139 4.03 -2.29 2.79
C HIS A 139 4.41 -2.96 4.13
N GLY A 140 4.02 -4.23 4.31
CA GLY A 140 4.24 -4.96 5.57
C GLY A 140 3.12 -4.79 6.59
N ASP A 141 3.27 -5.45 7.74
CA ASP A 141 2.24 -5.53 8.77
C ASP A 141 2.80 -5.51 10.20
N CYS A 142 1.96 -5.22 11.19
CA CYS A 142 2.38 -5.08 12.58
C CYS A 142 2.70 -6.41 13.29
N LEU A 143 2.31 -7.58 12.74
CA LEU A 143 2.79 -8.88 13.25
C LEU A 143 4.22 -9.17 12.78
N ASN A 144 4.68 -8.50 11.73
CA ASN A 144 6.02 -8.64 11.17
C ASN A 144 6.73 -7.28 11.13
N PRO A 145 7.18 -6.72 12.28
CA PRO A 145 7.66 -5.35 12.35
C PRO A 145 8.78 -5.00 11.36
N MET A 146 9.69 -5.94 11.08
CA MET A 146 10.77 -5.72 10.11
C MET A 146 10.28 -5.53 8.67
N SER A 147 9.02 -5.84 8.38
CA SER A 147 8.42 -5.63 7.06
C SER A 147 7.81 -4.26 6.83
N ILE A 148 7.65 -3.46 7.91
CA ILE A 148 7.06 -2.12 7.85
C ILE A 148 7.92 -1.22 6.94
N ASN A 149 7.34 -0.77 5.82
CA ASN A 149 8.01 0.04 4.81
C ASN A 149 7.81 1.54 5.09
N LEU A 150 8.82 2.23 5.63
CA LEU A 150 8.72 3.65 6.05
C LEU A 150 9.89 4.49 5.59
N GLY A 151 11.11 3.98 5.77
CA GLY A 151 12.36 4.67 5.42
C GLY A 151 12.68 4.62 3.93
N PHE A 152 13.52 5.54 3.48
CA PHE A 152 13.94 5.65 2.08
C PHE A 152 14.70 4.39 1.61
N GLU A 153 15.49 3.75 2.49
CA GLU A 153 16.16 2.48 2.17
C GLU A 153 15.15 1.37 1.87
N HIS A 154 14.08 1.30 2.67
CA HIS A 154 13.03 0.30 2.53
C HIS A 154 12.32 0.40 1.18
N TYR A 155 11.94 1.61 0.75
CA TYR A 155 11.34 1.84 -0.56
C TYR A 155 12.27 1.40 -1.70
N GLY A 156 13.58 1.63 -1.55
CA GLY A 156 14.59 1.17 -2.51
C GLY A 156 14.62 -0.36 -2.63
N GLY A 157 14.66 -1.06 -1.50
CA GLY A 157 14.65 -2.52 -1.47
C GLY A 157 13.34 -3.15 -1.96
N GLN A 158 12.20 -2.58 -1.58
CA GLN A 158 10.86 -2.98 -2.05
C GLN A 158 10.77 -2.83 -3.57
N LEU A 159 11.16 -1.66 -4.11
CA LEU A 159 11.18 -1.39 -5.54
C LEU A 159 12.09 -2.39 -6.28
N GLN A 160 13.26 -2.73 -5.72
CA GLN A 160 14.15 -3.72 -6.32
C GLN A 160 13.45 -5.09 -6.47
N LEU A 161 12.77 -5.57 -5.43
CA LEU A 161 12.03 -6.84 -5.52
C LEU A 161 10.88 -6.79 -6.51
N MET A 162 10.13 -5.67 -6.53
CA MET A 162 9.06 -5.47 -7.51
C MET A 162 9.61 -5.46 -8.95
N ARG A 163 10.75 -4.79 -9.19
CA ARG A 163 11.42 -4.82 -10.50
C ARG A 163 11.89 -6.21 -10.89
N ASN A 164 12.46 -6.96 -9.96
CA ASN A 164 12.84 -8.35 -10.20
C ASN A 164 11.61 -9.17 -10.58
N TYR A 165 10.54 -9.11 -9.81
CA TYR A 165 9.30 -9.84 -10.09
C TYR A 165 8.71 -9.52 -11.47
N VAL A 166 8.64 -8.23 -11.81
CA VAL A 166 7.97 -7.79 -13.04
C VAL A 166 8.84 -7.99 -14.28
N VAL A 167 10.11 -7.63 -14.20
CA VAL A 167 10.99 -7.44 -15.38
C VAL A 167 11.97 -8.59 -15.55
N SER A 168 12.73 -8.90 -14.50
CA SER A 168 13.89 -9.80 -14.60
C SER A 168 13.56 -11.27 -14.33
N GLY A 169 12.53 -11.52 -13.51
CA GLY A 169 12.26 -12.82 -12.90
C GLY A 169 12.70 -12.87 -11.43
N THR A 170 12.26 -13.91 -10.73
CA THR A 170 12.52 -14.07 -9.30
C THR A 170 13.50 -15.20 -9.01
N PHE A 171 14.16 -15.13 -7.85
CA PHE A 171 15.12 -16.14 -7.40
C PHE A 171 14.63 -16.95 -6.17
N TYR A 172 13.38 -16.80 -5.73
CA TYR A 172 12.83 -17.54 -4.58
C TYR A 172 12.94 -19.05 -4.75
N SER A 173 13.42 -19.77 -3.74
CA SER A 173 13.62 -21.22 -3.81
C SER A 173 12.32 -22.03 -3.92
N ASN A 174 11.18 -21.47 -3.54
CA ASN A 174 9.87 -22.12 -3.64
C ASN A 174 9.53 -22.43 -5.12
N LYS A 175 9.20 -23.70 -5.41
CA LYS A 175 8.90 -24.21 -6.75
C LYS A 175 7.59 -23.68 -7.33
N GLU A 176 6.66 -23.26 -6.48
CA GLU A 176 5.38 -22.68 -6.90
C GLU A 176 5.55 -21.24 -7.38
N VAL A 177 6.62 -20.55 -6.98
CA VAL A 177 6.90 -19.20 -7.48
C VAL A 177 7.51 -19.29 -8.87
N PRO A 178 6.88 -18.69 -9.90
CA PRO A 178 7.45 -18.69 -11.22
C PRO A 178 8.77 -17.90 -11.25
N LYS A 179 9.78 -18.52 -11.86
CA LYS A 179 11.09 -17.88 -12.09
C LYS A 179 11.02 -16.83 -13.18
N ALA A 180 10.19 -17.07 -14.20
CA ALA A 180 9.97 -16.12 -15.29
C ALA A 180 9.34 -14.82 -14.79
N SER A 181 9.77 -13.70 -15.36
CA SER A 181 9.22 -12.38 -15.07
C SER A 181 7.72 -12.29 -15.38
N LEU A 182 7.01 -11.39 -14.69
CA LEU A 182 5.58 -11.16 -14.96
C LEU A 182 5.33 -10.81 -16.43
N LEU A 183 6.17 -9.99 -17.07
CA LEU A 183 5.99 -9.65 -18.49
C LEU A 183 6.02 -10.90 -19.38
N ARG A 184 6.99 -11.80 -19.16
CA ARG A 184 7.08 -13.06 -19.91
C ARG A 184 5.87 -13.95 -19.64
N ARG A 185 5.41 -14.00 -18.39
CA ARG A 185 4.20 -14.74 -17.99
C ARG A 185 2.95 -14.21 -18.67
N ILE A 186 2.74 -12.89 -18.72
CA ILE A 186 1.60 -12.28 -19.41
C ILE A 186 1.63 -12.62 -20.90
N HIS A 187 2.80 -12.48 -21.54
CA HIS A 187 2.97 -12.81 -22.95
C HIS A 187 2.63 -14.29 -23.24
N ALA A 188 3.08 -15.20 -22.37
CA ALA A 188 2.81 -16.63 -22.46
C ALA A 188 1.41 -17.05 -21.96
N LYS A 189 0.57 -16.11 -21.50
CA LYS A 189 -0.75 -16.37 -20.87
C LYS A 189 -0.67 -17.30 -19.65
N GLN A 190 0.39 -17.15 -18.85
CA GLN A 190 0.70 -17.94 -17.66
C GLN A 190 0.76 -17.07 -16.40
N VAL A 191 -0.31 -16.31 -16.13
CA VAL A 191 -0.44 -15.49 -14.91
C VAL A 191 -1.17 -16.27 -13.83
N TYR A 192 -0.56 -16.40 -12.66
CA TYR A 192 -1.04 -17.27 -11.57
C TYR A 192 -1.65 -16.50 -10.39
N PHE A 193 -1.54 -15.17 -10.35
CA PHE A 193 -2.03 -14.32 -9.26
C PHE A 193 -1.37 -14.65 -7.90
N HIS A 194 -0.09 -15.04 -7.94
CA HIS A 194 0.67 -15.35 -6.74
C HIS A 194 1.08 -14.08 -5.97
N SER A 195 1.24 -12.96 -6.66
CA SER A 195 1.57 -11.66 -6.08
C SER A 195 0.46 -10.65 -6.37
N TRP A 196 0.25 -9.71 -5.45
CA TRP A 196 -0.63 -8.56 -5.66
C TRP A 196 -0.24 -7.72 -6.88
N ILE A 197 1.04 -7.76 -7.29
CA ILE A 197 1.56 -7.02 -8.44
C ILE A 197 0.90 -7.51 -9.75
N ASP A 198 0.53 -8.79 -9.83
CA ASP A 198 -0.13 -9.36 -11.01
C ASP A 198 -1.42 -8.58 -11.35
N PHE A 199 -2.16 -8.11 -10.33
CA PHE A 199 -3.43 -7.41 -10.52
C PHE A 199 -3.28 -6.08 -11.26
N PHE A 200 -2.18 -5.35 -11.03
CA PHE A 200 -1.96 -4.06 -11.69
C PHE A 200 -1.93 -4.17 -13.21
N PHE A 201 -1.53 -5.31 -13.76
CA PHE A 201 -1.48 -5.53 -15.21
C PHE A 201 -2.71 -6.22 -15.78
N THR A 202 -3.59 -6.77 -14.94
CA THR A 202 -4.56 -7.78 -15.38
C THR A 202 -5.99 -7.56 -14.90
N ARG A 203 -6.21 -6.82 -13.80
CA ARG A 203 -7.53 -6.66 -13.17
C ARG A 203 -7.82 -5.21 -12.81
N ASP A 204 -9.07 -4.83 -12.84
CA ASP A 204 -9.48 -3.49 -12.43
C ASP A 204 -9.23 -3.30 -10.93
N ILE A 205 -8.71 -2.13 -10.54
CA ILE A 205 -8.36 -1.81 -9.15
C ILE A 205 -9.01 -0.48 -8.78
N HIS A 206 -9.67 -0.44 -7.63
CA HIS A 206 -10.26 0.76 -7.06
C HIS A 206 -9.41 1.27 -5.89
N ILE A 207 -8.76 2.41 -6.06
CA ILE A 207 -7.84 3.02 -5.09
C ILE A 207 -8.54 4.15 -4.32
N PHE A 208 -8.62 4.06 -2.99
CA PHE A 208 -9.11 5.14 -2.13
C PHE A 208 -8.47 5.07 -0.73
N GLY A 209 -8.52 6.17 0.02
CA GLY A 209 -7.85 6.25 1.33
C GLY A 209 -6.32 6.33 1.26
N LEU A 210 -5.74 6.26 0.06
CA LEU A 210 -4.31 6.34 -0.19
C LEU A 210 -3.97 7.72 -0.79
N SER A 211 -3.11 8.49 -0.11
CA SER A 211 -2.62 9.77 -0.62
C SER A 211 -1.86 9.59 -1.93
N LEU A 212 -1.08 8.50 -2.02
CA LEU A 212 -0.18 8.19 -3.12
C LEU A 212 0.80 9.36 -3.35
N ASP A 213 1.44 9.79 -2.26
CA ASP A 213 2.44 10.85 -2.29
C ASP A 213 3.65 10.44 -3.15
N PHE A 214 4.42 11.41 -3.64
CA PHE A 214 5.55 11.13 -4.55
C PHE A 214 6.67 10.30 -3.92
N VAL A 215 6.65 10.15 -2.60
CA VAL A 215 7.57 9.28 -1.86
C VAL A 215 7.23 7.79 -1.96
N GLU A 216 6.00 7.44 -2.38
CA GLU A 216 5.54 6.07 -2.67
C GLU A 216 6.15 5.57 -3.99
N THR A 217 7.48 5.60 -4.06
CA THR A 217 8.27 5.47 -5.29
C THR A 217 8.08 4.12 -5.97
N ASP A 218 7.80 3.07 -5.19
CA ASP A 218 7.55 1.72 -5.65
C ASP A 218 6.18 1.59 -6.37
N LEU A 219 5.12 2.18 -5.81
CA LEU A 219 3.81 2.27 -6.45
C LEU A 219 3.85 3.18 -7.68
N TRP A 220 4.48 4.36 -7.58
CA TRP A 220 4.66 5.25 -8.73
C TRP A 220 5.43 4.58 -9.86
N TRP A 221 6.49 3.83 -9.53
CA TRP A 221 7.20 3.03 -10.51
C TRP A 221 6.29 1.97 -11.14
N LEU A 222 5.48 1.25 -10.35
CA LEU A 222 4.60 0.20 -10.87
C LEU A 222 3.56 0.76 -11.84
N LEU A 223 2.87 1.85 -11.46
CA LEU A 223 1.89 2.53 -12.30
C LEU A 223 2.54 3.03 -13.61
N THR A 224 3.72 3.66 -13.49
CA THR A 224 4.46 4.18 -14.64
C THR A 224 4.95 3.08 -15.56
N TYR A 225 5.49 2.01 -14.99
CA TYR A 225 5.99 0.88 -15.77
C TYR A 225 4.85 0.19 -16.51
N ARG A 226 3.71 -0.02 -15.84
CA ARG A 226 2.47 -0.51 -16.47
C ARG A 226 2.03 0.37 -17.64
N ALA A 227 1.92 1.69 -17.45
CA ALA A 227 1.51 2.61 -18.51
C ALA A 227 2.49 2.61 -19.70
N ARG A 228 3.81 2.53 -19.43
CA ARG A 228 4.82 2.39 -20.48
C ARG A 228 4.72 1.07 -21.23
N GLN A 229 4.36 -0.03 -20.57
CA GLN A 229 4.09 -1.29 -21.29
C GLN A 229 2.88 -1.14 -22.22
N LYS A 230 1.83 -0.44 -21.79
CA LYS A 230 0.61 -0.20 -22.59
C LYS A 230 0.83 0.71 -23.80
N PHE A 231 1.50 1.85 -23.61
CA PHE A 231 1.56 2.91 -24.63
C PHE A 231 2.86 2.98 -25.42
N HIS A 232 3.99 2.71 -24.78
CA HIS A 232 5.30 2.88 -25.40
C HIS A 232 5.84 1.56 -25.94
N HIS A 233 6.02 0.56 -25.07
CA HIS A 233 6.64 -0.70 -25.47
C HIS A 233 5.68 -1.62 -26.22
N LYS A 234 4.40 -1.67 -25.80
CA LYS A 234 3.36 -2.54 -26.37
C LYS A 234 3.74 -4.03 -26.37
N ASN A 235 4.60 -4.44 -25.44
CA ASN A 235 5.11 -5.81 -25.35
C ASN A 235 4.05 -6.81 -24.82
N ILE A 236 3.12 -6.31 -24.01
CA ILE A 236 2.07 -7.10 -23.37
C ILE A 236 0.73 -6.37 -23.42
N PRO A 237 -0.40 -7.09 -23.47
CA PRO A 237 -1.71 -6.49 -23.25
C PRO A 237 -1.85 -6.03 -21.79
N VAL A 238 -2.45 -4.86 -21.60
CA VAL A 238 -2.84 -4.30 -20.30
C VAL A 238 -4.30 -3.87 -20.40
N PRO A 239 -5.25 -4.80 -20.21
CA PRO A 239 -6.66 -4.58 -20.53
C PRO A 239 -7.45 -3.87 -19.42
N ASN A 240 -6.88 -3.79 -18.21
CA ASN A 240 -7.59 -3.31 -17.03
C ASN A 240 -7.64 -1.78 -16.92
N THR A 241 -8.55 -1.30 -16.07
CA THR A 241 -8.67 0.10 -15.65
C THR A 241 -8.36 0.22 -14.17
N ILE A 242 -7.50 1.18 -13.79
CA ILE A 242 -7.26 1.53 -12.40
C ILE A 242 -8.00 2.84 -12.11
N TYR A 243 -8.76 2.86 -11.03
CA TYR A 243 -9.54 4.02 -10.59
C TYR A 243 -8.90 4.63 -9.35
N TYR A 244 -8.72 5.95 -9.35
CA TYR A 244 -8.28 6.69 -8.16
C TYR A 244 -9.37 7.64 -7.71
N TYR A 245 -9.90 7.43 -6.51
CA TYR A 245 -10.96 8.25 -5.95
C TYR A 245 -10.38 9.38 -5.11
N ILE A 246 -10.83 10.61 -5.37
CA ILE A 246 -10.41 11.80 -4.64
C ILE A 246 -11.64 12.66 -4.25
N PRO A 247 -11.64 13.33 -3.08
CA PRO A 247 -12.64 14.34 -2.77
C PRO A 247 -12.58 15.50 -3.79
N GLU A 248 -13.73 15.98 -4.24
CA GLU A 248 -13.83 17.02 -5.26
C GLU A 248 -13.13 18.32 -4.85
N GLU A 249 -13.20 18.68 -3.58
CA GLU A 249 -12.57 19.86 -3.00
C GLU A 249 -11.02 19.80 -3.04
N LEU A 250 -10.43 18.60 -3.07
CA LEU A 250 -8.97 18.44 -3.13
C LEU A 250 -8.42 18.44 -4.56
N LYS A 251 -9.29 18.42 -5.57
CA LYS A 251 -8.88 18.30 -6.98
C LYS A 251 -7.95 19.42 -7.42
N ALA A 252 -8.23 20.66 -7.02
CA ALA A 252 -7.41 21.82 -7.37
C ALA A 252 -6.03 21.76 -6.69
N ALA A 253 -6.00 21.46 -5.39
CA ALA A 253 -4.76 21.36 -4.62
C ALA A 253 -3.88 20.19 -5.11
N CYS A 254 -4.48 19.11 -5.57
CA CYS A 254 -3.78 17.92 -6.05
C CYS A 254 -3.55 17.90 -7.57
N LYS A 255 -3.74 19.01 -8.29
CA LYS A 255 -3.74 19.04 -9.77
C LYS A 255 -2.55 18.30 -10.39
N PHE A 256 -1.33 18.59 -9.95
CA PHE A 256 -0.13 17.98 -10.54
C PHE A 256 -0.07 16.45 -10.35
N LYS A 257 -0.48 15.96 -9.16
CA LYS A 257 -0.61 14.52 -8.91
C LYS A 257 -1.66 13.89 -9.82
N LEU A 258 -2.80 14.56 -10.00
CA LEU A 258 -3.88 14.06 -10.86
C LEU A 258 -3.49 14.06 -12.35
N ASP A 259 -2.73 15.05 -12.80
CA ASP A 259 -2.16 15.07 -14.15
C ASP A 259 -1.22 13.87 -14.36
N LEU A 260 -0.33 13.60 -13.39
CA LEU A 260 0.58 12.45 -13.42
C LEU A 260 -0.18 11.12 -13.39
N LEU A 261 -1.22 10.98 -12.57
CA LEU A 261 -2.07 9.79 -12.56
C LEU A 261 -2.75 9.57 -13.92
N SER A 262 -3.29 10.63 -14.50
CA SER A 262 -3.94 10.57 -15.83
C SER A 262 -2.93 10.15 -16.91
N ALA A 263 -1.71 10.68 -16.88
CA ALA A 263 -0.63 10.26 -17.78
C ALA A 263 -0.24 8.79 -17.62
N ASN A 264 -0.42 8.23 -16.41
CA ASN A 264 -0.19 6.82 -16.08
C ASN A 264 -1.41 5.91 -16.32
N ASP A 265 -2.37 6.33 -17.15
CA ASP A 265 -3.58 5.56 -17.50
C ASP A 265 -4.47 5.26 -16.29
N ILE A 266 -4.48 6.15 -15.29
CA ILE A 266 -5.32 6.03 -14.10
C ILE A 266 -6.56 6.92 -14.27
N ARG A 267 -7.74 6.32 -14.11
CA ARG A 267 -9.01 7.03 -14.17
C ARG A 267 -9.29 7.71 -12.84
N VAL A 268 -9.09 9.02 -12.79
CA VAL A 268 -9.44 9.84 -11.63
C VAL A 268 -10.96 9.99 -11.54
N VAL A 269 -11.52 9.68 -10.36
CA VAL A 269 -12.93 9.82 -10.05
C VAL A 269 -13.05 10.78 -8.87
N SER A 270 -13.47 12.02 -9.14
CA SER A 270 -13.77 13.00 -8.10
C SER A 270 -15.21 12.82 -7.60
N LEU A 271 -15.42 12.80 -6.29
CA LEU A 271 -16.74 12.70 -5.67
C LEU A 271 -16.89 13.74 -4.57
N PRO A 272 -18.08 14.35 -4.40
CA PRO A 272 -18.34 15.23 -3.27
C PRO A 272 -18.47 14.41 -1.98
N GLY A 273 -18.17 15.04 -0.85
CA GLY A 273 -18.46 14.49 0.48
C GLY A 273 -18.60 15.62 1.49
N LYS A 274 -19.71 15.63 2.23
CA LYS A 274 -19.92 16.62 3.31
C LYS A 274 -18.86 16.49 4.41
N ASP A 275 -18.48 15.25 4.68
CA ASP A 275 -17.44 14.86 5.60
C ASP A 275 -16.76 13.58 5.09
N LYS A 276 -15.68 13.18 5.75
CA LYS A 276 -14.88 12.01 5.36
C LYS A 276 -15.68 10.71 5.35
N ARG A 277 -16.62 10.52 6.28
CA ARG A 277 -17.47 9.31 6.34
C ARG A 277 -18.44 9.28 5.17
N ALA A 278 -19.10 10.40 4.88
CA ALA A 278 -20.01 10.54 3.74
C ALA A 278 -19.29 10.32 2.41
N TYR A 279 -18.06 10.84 2.27
CA TYR A 279 -17.21 10.61 1.10
C TYR A 279 -16.94 9.12 0.85
N TYR A 280 -16.43 8.39 1.85
CA TYR A 280 -16.15 6.95 1.69
C TYR A 280 -17.40 6.11 1.46
N ASN A 281 -18.52 6.44 2.12
CA ASN A 281 -19.80 5.78 1.86
C ASN A 281 -20.25 5.97 0.39
N THR A 282 -20.02 7.14 -0.20
CA THR A 282 -20.35 7.41 -1.61
C THR A 282 -19.51 6.53 -2.55
N ILE A 283 -18.22 6.33 -2.24
CA ILE A 283 -17.36 5.41 -3.00
C ILE A 283 -17.89 3.98 -2.91
N ILE A 284 -18.20 3.51 -1.69
CA ILE A 284 -18.68 2.14 -1.45
C ILE A 284 -19.97 1.88 -2.22
N GLN A 285 -20.96 2.77 -2.11
CA GLN A 285 -22.22 2.66 -2.85
C GLN A 285 -22.01 2.66 -4.37
N ARG A 286 -21.06 3.46 -4.86
CA ARG A 286 -20.73 3.50 -6.29
C ARG A 286 -20.11 2.19 -6.76
N ILE A 287 -19.18 1.62 -5.98
CA ILE A 287 -18.56 0.33 -6.28
C ILE A 287 -19.61 -0.79 -6.24
N GLU A 288 -20.50 -0.79 -5.25
CA GLU A 288 -21.58 -1.76 -5.14
C GLU A 288 -22.49 -1.78 -6.37
N LYS A 289 -22.88 -0.58 -6.87
CA LYS A 289 -23.67 -0.44 -8.10
C LYS A 289 -22.95 -0.94 -9.36
N MET A 290 -21.62 -0.93 -9.40
CA MET A 290 -20.84 -1.44 -10.53
C MET A 290 -20.78 -2.98 -10.55
N LYS A 291 -21.10 -3.64 -9.44
CA LYS A 291 -21.11 -5.11 -9.32
C LYS A 291 -22.46 -5.73 -9.68
N SER A 292 -23.52 -4.92 -9.67
CA SER A 292 -24.90 -5.30 -10.02
C SER A 292 -25.07 -5.27 -11.53
#